data_AF-H0H2K5-F1
#
_entry.id   AF-H0H2K5-F1
#
_cell.length_a   1.000
_cell.length_b   1.000
_cell.length_c   1.000
_cell.angle_alpha   90.00
_cell.angle_beta   90.00
_cell.angle_gamma   90.00
#
_symmetry.space_group_name_H-M   'P 1'
#
loop_
_entity.id
_entity.type
_entity.pdbx_description
1 polymer ?
#
loop_
_entity_poly.entity_id
_entity_poly.type
_entity_poly.pdbx_seq_one_letter_code
_entity_poly.pdbx_strand_id
1 'polypeptide(L)'
;MVDVSVVQALVLPPLESYDPLEPLMKRDISMSQRNKVQFHGQLPPILNPVDVENDQRTLHVPGKIPSYVINHCPLVHLYSEEKYWPSDIAEYVQNFQIKDKRGNCMPTHENLTLHDLKAEYSADLFGNGSETLIPSGEVFLTSLDDFDKDPTWLLGHPPEYGTGYNSRAPAVLVVVDKGNGWVDAFWFFFYPFNHGPFIMGQGPWGNHVGDWEHSLVRFYNGIPKYLWMSAHSSGTGYRYEAVEKFKKLRKRKQQDNDDDNDGNNILERPLIFSARGTHANYASTGQHAHDIPFFYAIERLHRPWTPMGSISEFLLLHL
;
A
#
# COMPACT_ATOMS: atom_id res chain seq x y z
N MET A 1 20.99 -2.57 7.98
CA MET A 1 20.73 -1.56 6.95
C MET A 1 19.43 -2.00 6.34
N VAL A 2 18.32 -1.25 6.46
CA VAL A 2 17.22 -1.49 5.53
C VAL A 2 17.78 -0.97 4.23
N ASP A 3 18.13 -1.90 3.33
CA ASP A 3 18.59 -1.53 2.00
C ASP A 3 17.33 -1.03 1.29
N VAL A 4 17.11 0.27 1.35
CA VAL A 4 15.96 0.88 0.68
C VAL A 4 16.35 0.95 -0.80
N SER A 5 16.25 -0.19 -1.47
CA SER A 5 16.53 -0.33 -2.89
C SER A 5 15.60 0.61 -3.66
N VAL A 6 16.16 1.75 -4.06
CA VAL A 6 15.56 2.79 -4.90
C VAL A 6 14.19 3.25 -4.41
N VAL A 7 14.16 4.18 -3.43
CA VAL A 7 12.99 5.06 -3.33
C VAL A 7 13.06 6.07 -4.47
N GLN A 8 12.33 5.82 -5.56
CA GLN A 8 11.96 6.90 -6.46
C GLN A 8 10.92 7.76 -5.75
N ALA A 9 11.40 8.76 -5.00
CA ALA A 9 10.55 9.75 -4.36
C ALA A 9 9.98 10.69 -5.43
N LEU A 10 8.80 10.38 -5.94
CA LEU A 10 8.00 11.31 -6.72
C LEU A 10 7.06 12.04 -5.76
N VAL A 11 7.29 13.34 -5.57
CA VAL A 11 6.34 14.21 -4.87
C VAL A 11 5.25 14.57 -5.88
N LEU A 12 4.11 13.89 -5.79
CA LEU A 12 2.96 14.15 -6.65
C LEU A 12 2.13 15.34 -6.14
N PRO A 13 1.49 16.12 -7.03
CA PRO A 13 0.47 17.06 -6.61
C PRO A 13 -0.65 16.32 -5.85
N PRO A 14 -1.29 16.95 -4.85
CA PRO A 14 -2.33 16.28 -4.07
C PRO A 14 -3.51 15.80 -4.94
N LEU A 15 -4.02 14.60 -4.65
CA LEU A 15 -5.15 13.99 -5.36
C LEU A 15 -6.40 14.89 -5.22
N GLU A 16 -6.96 15.33 -6.35
CA GLU A 16 -7.92 16.43 -6.41
C GLU A 16 -9.35 16.11 -5.91
N SER A 17 -9.74 14.84 -5.74
CA SER A 17 -11.18 14.50 -5.62
C SER A 17 -11.60 13.65 -4.43
N TYR A 18 -10.67 13.06 -3.68
CA TYR A 18 -11.04 12.23 -2.53
C TYR A 18 -9.95 12.18 -1.47
N ASP A 19 -10.29 12.63 -0.26
CA ASP A 19 -9.46 12.45 0.93
C ASP A 19 -10.10 11.38 1.83
N PRO A 20 -9.53 10.16 1.89
CA PRO A 20 -10.11 9.04 2.63
C PRO A 20 -10.22 9.30 4.14
N LEU A 21 -9.43 10.22 4.68
CA LEU A 21 -9.40 10.54 6.11
C LEU A 21 -10.32 11.72 6.48
N GLU A 22 -10.88 12.43 5.50
CA GLU A 22 -11.72 13.60 5.73
C GLU A 22 -12.93 13.31 6.65
N PRO A 23 -13.69 12.21 6.48
CA PRO A 23 -14.83 11.92 7.36
C PRO A 23 -14.41 11.76 8.83
N LEU A 24 -13.28 11.10 9.09
CA LEU A 24 -12.74 10.93 10.44
C LEU A 24 -12.26 12.26 11.01
N MET A 25 -11.55 13.07 10.22
CA MET A 25 -11.08 14.39 10.65
C MET A 25 -12.25 15.32 10.99
N LYS A 26 -13.30 15.36 10.17
CA LYS A 26 -14.53 16.13 10.46
C LYS A 26 -15.17 15.68 11.77
N ARG A 27 -15.22 14.37 12.03
CA ARG A 27 -15.74 13.82 13.28
C ARG A 27 -14.92 14.28 14.48
N ASP A 28 -13.59 14.26 14.39
CA ASP A 28 -12.69 14.67 15.47
C ASP A 28 -12.80 16.17 15.80
N ILE A 29 -12.90 17.00 14.76
CA ILE A 29 -13.16 18.43 14.91
C ILE A 29 -14.51 18.66 15.60
N SER A 30 -15.57 17.96 15.18
CA SER A 30 -16.90 18.12 15.80
C SER A 30 -16.94 17.70 17.27
N MET A 31 -16.22 16.64 17.65
CA MET A 31 -16.18 16.16 19.03
C MET A 31 -15.36 17.07 19.94
N SER A 32 -14.25 17.62 19.46
CA SER A 32 -13.45 18.59 20.23
C SER A 32 -14.23 19.87 20.53
N GLN A 33 -15.02 20.38 19.57
CA GLN A 33 -15.89 21.54 19.77
C GLN A 33 -16.99 21.28 20.82
N ARG A 34 -17.59 20.08 20.84
CA ARG A 34 -18.65 19.72 21.78
C ARG A 34 -18.15 19.54 23.21
N ASN A 35 -16.97 18.95 23.40
CA ASN A 35 -16.52 18.53 24.72
C ASN A 35 -15.72 19.58 25.50
N LYS A 36 -15.43 20.77 24.93
CA LYS A 36 -14.45 21.75 25.49
C LYS A 36 -13.11 21.10 25.89
N VAL A 37 -12.79 19.92 25.33
CA VAL A 37 -11.52 19.24 25.55
C VAL A 37 -10.55 19.89 24.58
N GLN A 38 -9.58 20.63 25.13
CA GLN A 38 -8.45 21.17 24.39
C GLN A 38 -7.64 19.99 23.83
N PHE A 39 -7.99 19.51 22.64
CA PHE A 39 -6.96 18.93 21.78
C PHE A 39 -5.95 20.03 21.50
N HIS A 40 -4.66 19.74 21.72
CA HIS A 40 -3.54 20.66 21.51
C HIS A 40 -3.67 21.42 20.18
N GLY A 41 -4.12 22.67 20.24
CA GLY A 41 -4.32 23.54 19.08
C GLY A 41 -5.41 23.04 18.11
N GLN A 42 -6.23 23.93 17.56
CA GLN A 42 -6.99 23.57 16.37
C GLN A 42 -5.98 23.21 15.27
N LEU A 43 -6.03 21.98 14.76
CA LEU A 43 -5.24 21.58 13.60
C LEU A 43 -5.66 22.43 12.40
N PRO A 44 -4.72 22.94 11.59
CA PRO A 44 -5.06 23.77 10.45
C PRO A 44 -5.82 22.95 9.38
N PRO A 45 -6.62 23.62 8.54
CA PRO A 45 -7.29 22.94 7.44
C PRO A 45 -6.26 22.37 6.45
N ILE A 46 -6.65 21.29 5.80
CA ILE A 46 -5.97 20.79 4.60
C ILE A 46 -6.37 21.72 3.46
N LEU A 47 -5.37 22.28 2.77
CA LEU A 47 -5.59 23.17 1.63
C LEU A 47 -5.92 22.35 0.38
N ASN A 48 -6.63 22.94 -0.57
CA ASN A 48 -6.76 22.31 -1.87
C ASN A 48 -5.37 22.25 -2.54
N PRO A 49 -5.07 21.19 -3.29
CA PRO A 49 -3.81 21.02 -4.01
C PRO A 49 -3.35 22.28 -4.78
N VAL A 50 -4.29 22.94 -5.45
CA VAL A 50 -4.06 24.12 -6.29
C VAL A 50 -3.85 25.41 -5.51
N ASP A 51 -4.23 25.44 -4.23
CA ASP A 51 -4.14 26.60 -3.34
C ASP A 51 -2.86 26.57 -2.48
N VAL A 52 -2.03 25.52 -2.59
CA VAL A 52 -0.79 25.38 -1.80
C VAL A 52 0.33 26.21 -2.42
N GLU A 53 0.59 27.36 -1.81
CA GLU A 53 1.70 28.24 -2.18
C GLU A 53 3.06 27.71 -1.68
N ASN A 54 4.15 28.22 -2.27
CA ASN A 54 5.52 27.75 -1.95
C ASN A 54 5.92 27.96 -0.48
N ASP A 55 5.43 29.01 0.17
CA ASP A 55 5.68 29.31 1.59
C ASP A 55 4.87 28.41 2.53
N GLN A 56 3.79 27.80 2.04
CA GLN A 56 2.95 26.85 2.77
C GLN A 56 3.42 25.41 2.65
N ARG A 57 4.35 25.10 1.74
CA ARG A 57 4.93 23.76 1.57
C ARG A 57 5.61 23.31 2.86
N THR A 58 5.31 22.08 3.27
CA THR A 58 5.94 21.43 4.43
C THR A 58 7.27 20.79 4.05
N LEU A 59 7.40 20.31 2.81
CA LEU A 59 8.57 19.62 2.30
C LEU A 59 9.36 20.58 1.40
N HIS A 60 10.42 21.17 1.93
CA HIS A 60 11.23 22.17 1.22
C HIS A 60 12.32 21.60 0.30
N VAL A 61 12.63 20.31 0.42
CA VAL A 61 13.69 19.66 -0.37
C VAL A 61 13.07 18.62 -1.30
N PRO A 62 12.94 18.90 -2.61
CA PRO A 62 12.43 17.95 -3.57
C PRO A 62 13.18 16.62 -3.54
N GLY A 63 12.45 15.50 -3.59
CA GLY A 63 13.03 14.15 -3.62
C GLY A 63 13.58 13.63 -2.29
N LYS A 64 13.58 14.43 -1.21
CA LYS A 64 14.01 13.96 0.12
C LYS A 64 12.81 13.51 0.95
N ILE A 65 12.79 12.24 1.32
CA ILE A 65 11.80 11.70 2.25
C ILE A 65 12.21 12.03 3.69
N PRO A 66 11.32 12.66 4.49
CA PRO A 66 11.58 12.90 5.90
C PRO A 66 11.74 11.59 6.70
N SER A 67 12.66 11.59 7.66
CA SER A 67 12.92 10.42 8.51
C SER A 67 11.68 9.96 9.29
N TYR A 68 10.81 10.89 9.70
CA TYR A 68 9.57 10.53 10.40
C TYR A 68 8.63 9.65 9.54
N VAL A 69 8.67 9.74 8.21
CA VAL A 69 7.88 8.88 7.32
C VAL A 69 8.36 7.44 7.43
N ILE A 70 9.67 7.22 7.40
CA ILE A 70 10.29 5.88 7.49
C ILE A 70 10.23 5.33 8.92
N ASN A 71 10.32 6.20 9.93
CA ASN A 71 10.25 5.80 11.33
C ASN A 71 8.86 5.27 11.70
N HIS A 72 7.81 5.78 11.05
CA HIS A 72 6.41 5.41 11.28
C HIS A 72 5.82 4.58 10.12
N CYS A 73 6.66 3.96 9.29
CA CYS A 73 6.17 3.10 8.22
C CYS A 73 5.35 1.93 8.78
N PRO A 74 4.24 1.56 8.14
CA PRO A 74 3.41 0.45 8.58
C PRO A 74 4.16 -0.88 8.45
N LEU A 75 3.89 -1.78 9.39
CA LEU A 75 4.27 -3.19 9.30
C LEU A 75 3.02 -3.97 8.90
N VAL A 76 3.18 -4.86 7.91
CA VAL A 76 2.09 -5.71 7.45
C VAL A 76 2.29 -7.10 8.04
N HIS A 77 1.33 -7.53 8.85
CA HIS A 77 1.23 -8.89 9.35
C HIS A 77 0.55 -9.75 8.29
N LEU A 78 1.30 -10.71 7.73
CA LEU A 78 0.80 -11.67 6.76
C LEU A 78 0.37 -12.96 7.46
N TYR A 79 -0.71 -13.57 6.98
CA TYR A 79 -1.15 -14.87 7.51
C TYR A 79 -0.05 -15.92 7.30
N SER A 80 0.24 -16.71 8.33
CA SER A 80 1.36 -17.67 8.30
C SER A 80 1.18 -18.80 7.28
N GLU A 81 -0.06 -19.11 6.89
CA GLU A 81 -0.36 -20.08 5.82
C GLU A 81 -0.83 -19.40 4.52
N GLU A 82 -0.45 -18.14 4.31
CA GLU A 82 -0.63 -17.47 3.02
C GLU A 82 0.07 -18.27 1.91
N LYS A 83 -0.56 -18.31 0.74
CA LYS A 83 -0.02 -18.94 -0.46
C LYS A 83 0.39 -17.90 -1.49
N TYR A 84 -0.32 -16.78 -1.53
CA TYR A 84 -0.14 -15.70 -2.50
C TYR A 84 0.54 -14.53 -1.80
N TRP A 85 1.86 -14.50 -1.88
CA TRP A 85 2.69 -13.54 -1.17
C TRP A 85 2.85 -12.24 -1.98
N PRO A 86 3.27 -11.14 -1.34
CA PRO A 86 3.66 -9.93 -2.05
C PRO A 86 4.77 -10.18 -3.09
N SER A 87 4.87 -9.33 -4.12
CA SER A 87 5.91 -9.40 -5.15
C SER A 87 6.31 -8.01 -5.66
N ASP A 88 7.44 -7.93 -6.36
CA ASP A 88 7.82 -6.76 -7.14
C ASP A 88 6.98 -6.67 -8.43
N ILE A 89 6.36 -5.51 -8.67
CA ILE A 89 5.62 -5.24 -9.91
C ILE A 89 6.53 -5.29 -11.16
N ALA A 90 7.81 -4.93 -11.02
CA ALA A 90 8.77 -4.97 -12.12
C ALA A 90 9.11 -6.41 -12.55
N GLU A 91 9.07 -7.37 -11.64
CA GLU A 91 9.18 -8.81 -11.95
C GLU A 91 7.87 -9.33 -12.54
N TYR A 92 6.74 -8.95 -11.95
CA TYR A 92 5.42 -9.39 -12.38
C TYR A 92 5.15 -9.07 -13.85
N VAL A 93 5.44 -7.84 -14.31
CA VAL A 93 5.12 -7.43 -15.69
C VAL A 93 5.86 -8.23 -16.75
N GLN A 94 7.01 -8.84 -16.42
CA GLN A 94 7.79 -9.66 -17.34
C GLN A 94 7.05 -10.94 -17.78
N ASN A 95 5.99 -11.35 -17.08
CA ASN A 95 5.16 -12.52 -17.42
C ASN A 95 4.05 -12.20 -18.44
N PHE A 96 4.07 -11.00 -19.02
CA PHE A 96 3.04 -10.51 -19.91
C PHE A 96 3.62 -9.92 -21.19
N GLN A 97 2.78 -9.90 -22.21
CA GLN A 97 2.96 -9.10 -23.41
C GLN A 97 1.77 -8.17 -23.61
N ILE A 98 1.99 -7.03 -24.26
CA ILE A 98 0.91 -6.07 -24.54
C ILE A 98 0.25 -6.44 -25.87
N LYS A 99 -1.07 -6.64 -25.85
CA LYS A 99 -1.88 -6.90 -27.06
C LYS A 99 -3.03 -5.93 -27.19
N ASP A 100 -3.42 -5.60 -28.42
CA ASP A 100 -4.68 -4.90 -28.67
C ASP A 100 -5.89 -5.83 -28.49
N LYS A 101 -7.10 -5.26 -28.59
CA LYS A 101 -8.37 -6.00 -28.55
C LYS A 101 -8.55 -7.09 -29.64
N ARG A 102 -7.69 -7.10 -30.67
CA ARG A 102 -7.69 -8.10 -31.76
C ARG A 102 -6.64 -9.20 -31.55
N GLY A 103 -5.82 -9.09 -30.50
CA GLY A 103 -4.74 -10.02 -30.20
C GLY A 103 -3.41 -9.71 -30.90
N ASN A 104 -3.28 -8.57 -31.57
CA ASN A 104 -2.01 -8.16 -32.18
C ASN A 104 -1.05 -7.65 -31.10
N CYS A 105 0.22 -8.06 -31.19
CA CYS A 105 1.26 -7.62 -30.25
C CYS A 105 1.62 -6.15 -30.50
N MET A 106 1.73 -5.37 -29.42
CA MET A 106 2.33 -4.03 -29.48
C MET A 106 3.86 -4.14 -29.56
N PRO A 107 4.55 -3.17 -30.20
CA PRO A 107 6.00 -3.19 -30.30
C PRO A 107 6.65 -2.79 -28.97
N THR A 108 6.80 -3.77 -28.08
CA THR A 108 7.50 -3.67 -26.80
C THR A 108 8.74 -4.55 -26.79
N HIS A 109 9.58 -4.42 -25.76
CA HIS A 109 10.66 -5.38 -25.51
C HIS A 109 10.10 -6.80 -25.30
N GLU A 110 10.92 -7.82 -25.58
CA GLU A 110 10.58 -9.24 -25.39
C GLU A 110 10.27 -9.55 -23.91
N ASN A 111 11.12 -9.07 -23.01
CA ASN A 111 10.83 -9.01 -21.59
C ASN A 111 10.27 -7.64 -21.25
N LEU A 112 8.99 -7.60 -20.92
CA LEU A 112 8.29 -6.35 -20.64
C LEU A 112 8.85 -5.69 -19.37
N THR A 113 9.08 -4.37 -19.43
CA THR A 113 9.49 -3.56 -18.28
C THR A 113 8.42 -2.52 -17.94
N LEU A 114 8.51 -1.89 -16.76
CA LEU A 114 7.60 -0.80 -16.40
C LEU A 114 7.70 0.40 -17.37
N HIS A 115 8.85 0.60 -18.02
CA HIS A 115 9.03 1.65 -19.03
C HIS A 115 8.29 1.38 -20.35
N ASP A 116 7.89 0.13 -20.58
CA ASP A 116 7.07 -0.24 -21.73
C ASP A 116 5.59 0.06 -21.51
N LEU A 117 5.16 0.27 -20.26
CA LEU A 117 3.79 0.67 -19.92
C LEU A 117 3.58 2.15 -20.23
N LYS A 118 3.21 2.43 -21.48
CA LYS A 118 3.05 3.78 -22.02
C LYS A 118 1.58 4.18 -22.10
N ALA A 119 1.33 5.49 -22.12
CA ALA A 119 0.00 6.05 -22.36
C ALA A 119 -0.52 5.74 -23.77
N GLU A 120 0.37 5.57 -24.74
CA GLU A 120 0.05 5.33 -26.16
C GLU A 120 1.13 4.46 -26.81
N TYR A 121 0.73 3.67 -27.81
CA TYR A 121 1.58 2.79 -28.60
C TYR A 121 1.41 3.10 -30.10
N SER A 122 2.49 3.03 -30.87
CA SER A 122 2.42 3.15 -32.33
C SER A 122 2.58 1.76 -32.96
N ALA A 123 1.65 1.36 -33.82
CA ALA A 123 1.70 0.06 -34.51
C ALA A 123 1.11 0.13 -35.93
N ASP A 124 1.70 -0.58 -36.89
CA ASP A 124 1.11 -0.79 -38.22
C ASP A 124 0.10 -1.94 -38.16
N LEU A 125 -1.17 -1.59 -37.94
CA LEU A 125 -2.26 -2.56 -37.82
C LEU A 125 -2.67 -3.20 -39.16
N PHE A 126 -2.24 -2.64 -40.29
CA PHE A 126 -2.73 -3.03 -41.62
C PHE A 126 -1.62 -3.60 -42.52
N GLY A 127 -0.37 -3.64 -42.05
CA GLY A 127 0.78 -4.11 -42.81
C GLY A 127 1.06 -3.27 -44.05
N ASN A 128 0.61 -2.01 -44.06
CA ASN A 128 0.70 -1.10 -45.21
C ASN A 128 1.69 0.05 -44.97
N GLY A 129 2.44 0.01 -43.86
CA GLY A 129 3.38 1.04 -43.44
C GLY A 129 2.73 2.26 -42.76
N SER A 130 1.41 2.26 -42.57
CA SER A 130 0.71 3.34 -41.87
C SER A 130 0.64 3.04 -40.37
N GLU A 131 1.45 3.75 -39.60
CA GLU A 131 1.38 3.70 -38.14
C GLU A 131 0.05 4.24 -37.61
N THR A 132 -0.56 3.49 -36.69
CA THR A 132 -1.75 3.89 -35.95
C THR A 132 -1.38 4.06 -34.49
N LEU A 133 -1.81 5.17 -33.91
CA LEU A 133 -1.65 5.46 -32.49
C LEU A 133 -2.77 4.80 -31.69
N ILE A 134 -2.42 4.00 -30.70
CA ILE A 134 -3.34 3.20 -29.90
C ILE A 134 -3.20 3.63 -28.43
N PRO A 135 -4.27 4.17 -27.81
CA PRO A 135 -4.21 4.56 -26.41
C PRO A 135 -4.12 3.34 -25.49
N SER A 136 -3.55 3.51 -24.30
CA SER A 136 -3.37 2.43 -23.32
C SER A 136 -4.68 1.77 -22.89
N GLY A 137 -5.80 2.50 -22.94
CA GLY A 137 -7.14 1.98 -22.68
C GLY A 137 -7.67 0.99 -23.74
N GLU A 138 -6.97 0.82 -24.86
CA GLU A 138 -7.31 -0.12 -25.94
C GLU A 138 -6.35 -1.32 -26.04
N VAL A 139 -5.42 -1.46 -25.10
CA VAL A 139 -4.48 -2.58 -25.02
C VAL A 139 -4.59 -3.29 -23.68
N PHE A 140 -4.10 -4.53 -23.63
CA PHE A 140 -4.24 -5.43 -22.50
C PHE A 140 -2.92 -6.16 -22.24
N LEU A 141 -2.58 -6.31 -20.97
CA LEU A 141 -1.57 -7.27 -20.55
C LEU A 141 -2.13 -8.68 -20.76
N THR A 142 -1.49 -9.42 -21.65
CA THR A 142 -1.83 -10.82 -21.95
C THR A 142 -0.72 -11.70 -21.40
N SER A 143 -1.08 -12.67 -20.55
CA SER A 143 -0.09 -13.57 -19.95
C SER A 143 0.64 -14.39 -21.02
N LEU A 144 1.93 -14.62 -20.79
CA LEU A 144 2.76 -15.54 -21.57
C LEU A 144 2.54 -17.00 -21.16
N ASP A 145 2.01 -17.23 -19.95
CA ASP A 145 1.82 -18.54 -19.35
C ASP A 145 0.36 -19.00 -19.44
N ASP A 146 0.21 -20.33 -19.32
CA ASP A 146 -1.08 -21.00 -19.22
C ASP A 146 -1.48 -21.10 -17.74
N PHE A 147 -2.58 -20.44 -17.36
CA PHE A 147 -3.07 -20.42 -15.99
C PHE A 147 -3.55 -21.79 -15.50
N ASP A 148 -3.92 -22.71 -16.38
CA ASP A 148 -4.30 -24.08 -16.00
C ASP A 148 -3.10 -24.89 -15.46
N LYS A 149 -1.88 -24.34 -15.55
CA LYS A 149 -0.64 -24.95 -15.07
C LYS A 149 -0.09 -24.31 -13.79
N ASP A 150 -0.87 -23.45 -13.13
CA ASP A 150 -0.51 -22.80 -11.87
C ASP A 150 0.88 -22.12 -11.93
N PRO A 151 1.07 -21.09 -12.78
CA PRO A 151 2.37 -20.47 -12.95
C PRO A 151 2.92 -19.92 -11.63
N THR A 152 4.18 -20.24 -11.33
CA THR A 152 4.76 -20.03 -9.99
C THR A 152 4.90 -18.56 -9.61
N TRP A 153 4.96 -17.65 -10.58
CA TRP A 153 5.04 -16.21 -10.32
C TRP A 153 3.76 -15.66 -9.66
N LEU A 154 2.63 -16.39 -9.73
CA LEU A 154 1.41 -16.03 -9.00
C LEU A 154 1.58 -16.13 -7.48
N LEU A 155 2.52 -16.94 -7.00
CA LEU A 155 2.74 -17.16 -5.57
C LEU A 155 3.49 -16.01 -4.89
N GLY A 156 4.14 -15.13 -5.66
CA GLY A 156 4.98 -14.06 -5.12
C GLY A 156 6.14 -14.57 -4.27
N HIS A 157 6.55 -13.77 -3.27
CA HIS A 157 7.73 -14.06 -2.47
C HIS A 157 7.46 -13.96 -0.97
N PRO A 158 7.66 -15.04 -0.20
CA PRO A 158 7.52 -14.97 1.25
C PRO A 158 8.64 -14.12 1.87
N PRO A 159 8.36 -13.41 2.96
CA PRO A 159 9.39 -12.69 3.71
C PRO A 159 10.39 -13.64 4.37
N GLU A 160 11.60 -13.14 4.63
CA GLU A 160 12.64 -13.87 5.35
C GLU A 160 12.17 -14.26 6.75
N TYR A 161 12.34 -15.53 7.12
CA TYR A 161 11.98 -16.00 8.44
C TYR A 161 12.78 -15.32 9.55
N GLY A 162 12.09 -14.89 10.62
CA GLY A 162 12.68 -14.26 11.80
C GLY A 162 12.94 -12.75 11.67
N THR A 163 13.32 -12.24 10.49
CA THR A 163 13.46 -10.79 10.24
C THR A 163 12.18 -10.20 9.66
N GLY A 164 11.46 -11.01 8.89
CA GLY A 164 10.31 -10.64 8.08
C GLY A 164 10.63 -9.63 6.97
N TYR A 165 11.90 -9.41 6.65
CA TYR A 165 12.31 -8.57 5.54
C TYR A 165 12.01 -9.24 4.20
N ASN A 166 11.57 -8.47 3.19
CA ASN A 166 11.28 -9.01 1.86
C ASN A 166 11.83 -8.10 0.76
N SER A 167 13.09 -8.30 0.38
CA SER A 167 13.72 -7.53 -0.70
C SER A 167 13.15 -7.83 -2.08
N ARG A 168 12.37 -8.89 -2.25
CA ARG A 168 11.75 -9.25 -3.54
C ARG A 168 10.31 -8.77 -3.68
N ALA A 169 9.78 -8.11 -2.65
CA ALA A 169 8.47 -7.48 -2.70
C ALA A 169 8.52 -6.10 -2.02
N PRO A 170 9.27 -5.15 -2.62
CA PRO A 170 9.36 -3.81 -2.06
C PRO A 170 8.00 -3.10 -2.12
N ALA A 171 7.66 -2.35 -1.07
CA ALA A 171 6.53 -1.44 -1.13
C ALA A 171 6.87 -0.19 -1.96
N VAL A 172 5.88 0.35 -2.65
CA VAL A 172 5.99 1.65 -3.33
C VAL A 172 5.55 2.75 -2.37
N LEU A 173 6.45 3.69 -2.08
CA LEU A 173 6.17 4.83 -1.21
C LEU A 173 5.92 6.09 -2.04
N VAL A 174 4.74 6.68 -1.87
CA VAL A 174 4.39 8.00 -2.42
C VAL A 174 4.19 8.98 -1.27
N VAL A 175 4.95 10.08 -1.27
CA VAL A 175 4.86 11.13 -0.26
C VAL A 175 4.28 12.39 -0.88
N VAL A 176 3.19 12.90 -0.30
CA VAL A 176 2.43 14.05 -0.79
C VAL A 176 2.47 15.16 0.25
N ASP A 177 3.06 16.30 -0.12
CA ASP A 177 3.01 17.51 0.68
C ASP A 177 1.67 18.24 0.43
N LYS A 178 0.86 18.32 1.48
CA LYS A 178 -0.47 18.96 1.45
C LYS A 178 -0.44 20.40 1.97
N GLY A 179 0.75 20.92 2.29
CA GLY A 179 0.96 22.24 2.88
C GLY A 179 0.45 22.35 4.31
N ASN A 180 0.64 23.50 4.95
CA ASN A 180 0.21 23.76 6.32
C ASN A 180 0.68 22.71 7.34
N GLY A 181 1.86 22.13 7.15
CA GLY A 181 2.40 21.08 8.02
C GLY A 181 1.86 19.68 7.74
N TRP A 182 0.94 19.51 6.79
CA TRP A 182 0.34 18.22 6.46
C TRP A 182 1.15 17.47 5.41
N VAL A 183 1.49 16.22 5.72
CA VAL A 183 2.16 15.29 4.80
C VAL A 183 1.45 13.94 4.84
N ASP A 184 1.14 13.42 3.66
CA ASP A 184 0.59 12.08 3.47
C ASP A 184 1.69 11.15 2.95
N ALA A 185 1.81 9.97 3.55
CA ALA A 185 2.69 8.91 3.06
C ALA A 185 1.87 7.66 2.74
N PHE A 186 1.75 7.36 1.45
CA PHE A 186 1.08 6.17 0.93
C PHE A 186 2.10 5.05 0.74
N TRP A 187 1.77 3.87 1.25
CA TRP A 187 2.53 2.64 1.08
C TRP A 187 1.69 1.66 0.29
N PHE A 188 2.11 1.34 -0.91
CA PHE A 188 1.44 0.37 -1.79
C PHE A 188 2.15 -0.97 -1.75
N PHE A 189 1.36 -2.03 -1.72
CA PHE A 189 1.79 -3.42 -1.68
C PHE A 189 1.20 -4.13 -2.89
N PHE A 190 2.04 -4.83 -3.65
CA PHE A 190 1.61 -5.56 -4.83
C PHE A 190 1.59 -7.07 -4.57
N TYR A 191 0.52 -7.72 -5.00
CA TYR A 191 0.35 -9.17 -4.95
C TYR A 191 0.08 -9.67 -6.38
N PRO A 192 0.81 -10.68 -6.90
CA PRO A 192 0.58 -11.21 -8.24
C PRO A 192 -0.80 -11.84 -8.44
N PHE A 193 -1.46 -12.26 -7.36
CA PHE A 193 -2.75 -12.93 -7.43
C PHE A 193 -3.55 -12.65 -6.17
N ASN A 194 -4.80 -12.25 -6.34
CA ASN A 194 -5.79 -12.19 -5.27
C ASN A 194 -6.62 -13.47 -5.29
N HIS A 195 -6.58 -14.18 -4.17
CA HIS A 195 -7.44 -15.32 -3.93
C HIS A 195 -8.65 -14.87 -3.11
N GLY A 196 -9.75 -14.67 -3.82
CA GLY A 196 -10.97 -14.07 -3.33
C GLY A 196 -11.60 -14.76 -2.12
N PRO A 197 -12.55 -14.10 -1.46
CA PRO A 197 -13.13 -14.58 -0.21
C PRO A 197 -13.97 -15.84 -0.40
N PHE A 198 -14.18 -16.55 0.71
CA PHE A 198 -15.26 -17.51 0.87
C PHE A 198 -16.43 -16.85 1.59
N ILE A 199 -17.58 -16.78 0.92
CA ILE A 199 -18.81 -16.18 1.43
C ILE A 199 -19.75 -17.30 1.83
N MET A 200 -20.09 -17.38 3.11
CA MET A 200 -20.92 -18.46 3.68
C MET A 200 -20.38 -19.87 3.35
N GLY A 201 -19.07 -20.01 3.25
CA GLY A 201 -18.40 -21.28 2.90
C GLY A 201 -18.39 -21.62 1.41
N GLN A 202 -18.92 -20.75 0.55
CA GLN A 202 -18.89 -20.88 -0.91
C GLN A 202 -17.85 -19.92 -1.50
N GLY A 203 -17.12 -20.34 -2.52
CA GLY A 203 -16.05 -19.54 -3.15
C GLY A 203 -14.88 -20.42 -3.61
N PRO A 204 -13.70 -19.82 -3.88
CA PRO A 204 -13.41 -18.38 -3.79
C PRO A 204 -14.13 -17.56 -4.87
N TRP A 205 -14.49 -16.31 -4.56
CA TRP A 205 -15.18 -15.41 -5.50
C TRP A 205 -14.31 -14.23 -5.90
N GLY A 206 -14.27 -13.88 -7.18
CA GLY A 206 -13.56 -12.66 -7.62
C GLY A 206 -12.04 -12.78 -7.61
N ASN A 207 -11.51 -14.01 -7.78
CA ASN A 207 -10.09 -14.20 -8.04
C ASN A 207 -9.64 -13.33 -9.21
N HIS A 208 -8.50 -12.68 -9.06
CA HIS A 208 -7.94 -11.88 -10.13
C HIS A 208 -6.42 -11.85 -10.07
N VAL A 209 -5.82 -11.63 -11.24
CA VAL A 209 -4.38 -11.59 -11.44
C VAL A 209 -3.92 -10.14 -11.32
N GLY A 210 -2.95 -9.91 -10.43
CA GLY A 210 -2.47 -8.60 -10.04
C GLY A 210 -3.42 -7.89 -9.07
N ASP A 211 -2.90 -7.50 -7.92
CA ASP A 211 -3.68 -6.90 -6.83
C ASP A 211 -2.84 -5.86 -6.09
N TRP A 212 -3.47 -4.73 -5.79
CA TRP A 212 -2.83 -3.57 -5.18
C TRP A 212 -3.57 -3.20 -3.91
N GLU A 213 -2.87 -3.34 -2.79
CA GLU A 213 -3.33 -2.84 -1.50
C GLU A 213 -2.49 -1.63 -1.09
N HIS A 214 -3.05 -0.77 -0.25
CA HIS A 214 -2.32 0.38 0.25
C HIS A 214 -2.72 0.82 1.65
N SER A 215 -1.81 1.52 2.30
CA SER A 215 -2.08 2.23 3.55
C SER A 215 -1.56 3.65 3.47
N LEU A 216 -2.17 4.55 4.23
CA LEU A 216 -1.78 5.95 4.29
C LEU A 216 -1.56 6.36 5.74
N VAL A 217 -0.36 6.86 6.06
CA VAL A 217 -0.11 7.57 7.31
C VAL A 217 -0.13 9.07 7.03
N ARG A 218 -1.02 9.79 7.72
CA ARG A 218 -1.09 11.26 7.67
C ARG A 218 -0.38 11.88 8.86
N PHE A 219 0.53 12.79 8.56
CA PHE A 219 1.35 13.52 9.53
C PHE A 219 0.94 14.98 9.61
N TYR A 220 1.04 15.55 10.80
CA TYR A 220 1.01 16.98 11.02
C TYR A 220 2.32 17.40 11.71
N ASN A 221 3.11 18.24 11.06
CA ASN A 221 4.45 18.67 11.51
C ASN A 221 5.33 17.49 11.94
N GLY A 222 5.33 16.41 11.13
CA GLY A 222 6.11 15.20 11.39
C GLY A 222 5.52 14.23 12.44
N ILE A 223 4.40 14.59 13.09
CA ILE A 223 3.73 13.74 14.07
C ILE A 223 2.60 12.96 13.38
N PRO A 224 2.58 11.62 13.43
CA PRO A 224 1.49 10.85 12.82
C PRO A 224 0.17 11.08 13.56
N LYS A 225 -0.90 11.34 12.81
CA LYS A 225 -2.24 11.65 13.34
C LYS A 225 -3.28 10.60 12.97
N TYR A 226 -3.21 10.11 11.73
CA TYR A 226 -4.19 9.16 11.21
C TYR A 226 -3.52 8.07 10.38
N LEU A 227 -4.20 6.93 10.32
CA LEU A 227 -3.85 5.79 9.48
C LEU A 227 -5.08 5.38 8.68
N TRP A 228 -4.93 5.21 7.37
CA TRP A 228 -5.92 4.58 6.51
C TRP A 228 -5.42 3.21 6.07
N MET A 229 -6.33 2.25 6.02
CA MET A 229 -6.10 0.89 5.56
C MET A 229 -7.08 0.62 4.41
N SER A 230 -6.57 0.26 3.22
CA SER A 230 -7.43 -0.15 2.11
C SER A 230 -8.09 -1.50 2.40
N ALA A 231 -9.31 -1.66 1.93
CA ALA A 231 -9.98 -2.94 1.91
C ALA A 231 -10.88 -2.96 0.69
N HIS A 232 -10.55 -3.83 -0.27
CA HIS A 232 -11.32 -3.98 -1.51
C HIS A 232 -11.45 -2.64 -2.24
N SER A 233 -12.68 -2.23 -2.59
CA SER A 233 -12.96 -0.93 -3.24
C SER A 233 -12.99 0.27 -2.28
N SER A 234 -12.69 0.08 -1.00
CA SER A 234 -12.79 1.12 0.03
C SER A 234 -11.68 0.98 1.08
N GLY A 235 -12.00 1.25 2.35
CA GLY A 235 -11.07 1.14 3.46
C GLY A 235 -11.61 1.77 4.73
N THR A 236 -10.78 1.83 5.76
CA THR A 236 -11.16 2.45 7.04
C THR A 236 -10.04 3.34 7.57
N GLY A 237 -10.44 4.52 8.03
CA GLY A 237 -9.58 5.47 8.72
C GLY A 237 -9.59 5.26 10.22
N TYR A 238 -8.40 5.33 10.82
CA TYR A 238 -8.16 5.21 12.25
C TYR A 238 -7.35 6.41 12.75
N ARG A 239 -7.58 6.81 13.99
CA ARG A 239 -6.60 7.67 14.68
C ARG A 239 -5.34 6.86 14.90
N TYR A 240 -4.20 7.47 14.63
CA TYR A 240 -2.91 6.79 14.74
C TYR A 240 -2.65 6.30 16.17
N GLU A 241 -3.09 7.02 17.19
CA GLU A 241 -2.96 6.59 18.58
C GLU A 241 -3.74 5.30 18.90
N ALA A 242 -4.85 5.04 18.19
CA ALA A 242 -5.78 3.95 18.48
C ALA A 242 -5.40 2.62 17.84
N VAL A 243 -4.42 2.60 16.91
CA VAL A 243 -3.97 1.37 16.26
C VAL A 243 -2.84 0.70 17.04
N GLU A 244 -2.79 -0.63 16.95
CA GLU A 244 -1.71 -1.43 17.53
C GLU A 244 -0.36 -1.00 16.93
N LYS A 245 0.68 -0.98 17.76
CA LYS A 245 2.04 -0.58 17.35
C LYS A 245 3.05 -1.63 17.75
N PHE A 246 3.91 -1.99 16.82
CA PHE A 246 5.06 -2.82 17.08
C PHE A 246 6.23 -1.96 17.54
N LYS A 247 6.82 -2.32 18.69
CA LYS A 247 7.96 -1.62 19.28
C LYS A 247 9.27 -2.21 18.79
N LYS A 248 10.11 -1.40 18.15
CA LYS A 248 11.42 -1.81 17.64
C LYS A 248 12.51 -0.90 18.18
N LEU A 249 13.61 -1.47 18.66
CA LEU A 249 14.77 -0.69 19.06
C LEU A 249 15.46 -0.08 17.83
N ARG A 250 15.64 1.24 17.84
CA ARG A 250 16.44 1.99 16.89
C ARG A 250 17.91 1.66 17.15
N LYS A 251 18.59 1.01 16.20
CA LYS A 251 20.06 0.84 16.28
C LYS A 251 20.69 2.24 16.13
N ARG A 252 21.29 2.79 17.18
CA ARG A 252 22.13 3.99 17.09
C ARG A 252 23.26 3.72 16.08
N LYS A 253 23.40 4.57 15.05
CA LYS A 253 24.67 4.64 14.32
C LYS A 253 25.67 5.37 15.21
N GLN A 254 26.91 4.89 15.23
CA GLN A 254 28.02 5.48 15.98
C GLN A 254 28.46 6.85 15.43
N GLN A 255 27.77 7.36 14.41
CA GLN A 255 28.13 8.56 13.66
C GLN A 255 26.90 9.40 13.29
N ASP A 256 25.90 9.45 14.17
CA ASP A 256 24.84 10.46 14.10
C ASP A 256 25.14 11.48 15.21
N ASN A 257 25.89 12.54 14.86
CA ASN A 257 26.05 13.75 15.68
C ASN A 257 24.84 14.67 15.44
N ASP A 258 23.64 14.14 15.51
CA ASP A 258 22.42 14.93 15.38
C ASP A 258 21.66 14.91 16.71
N ASP A 259 21.25 16.12 17.08
CA ASP A 259 20.59 16.59 18.29
C ASP A 259 19.18 15.99 18.48
N ASP A 260 19.06 14.65 18.39
CA ASP A 260 17.83 13.90 18.68
C ASP A 260 17.68 13.85 20.21
N ASN A 261 17.19 14.95 20.78
CA ASN A 261 16.93 15.15 22.22
C ASN A 261 15.77 14.28 22.76
N ASP A 262 15.18 13.41 21.94
CA ASP A 262 14.23 12.40 22.41
C ASP A 262 15.00 11.12 22.72
N GLY A 263 15.42 10.94 23.98
CA GLY A 263 16.15 9.77 24.48
C GLY A 263 15.46 8.41 24.29
N ASN A 264 14.36 8.34 23.54
CA ASN A 264 13.63 7.14 23.20
C ASN A 264 14.24 6.44 21.98
N ASN A 265 15.05 5.41 22.23
CA ASN A 265 15.53 4.49 21.20
C ASN A 265 14.44 3.51 20.71
N ILE A 266 13.15 3.77 20.93
CA ILE A 266 12.05 2.87 20.56
C ILE A 266 11.25 3.50 19.42
N LEU A 267 11.22 2.82 18.28
CA LEU A 267 10.30 3.10 17.18
C LEU A 267 9.00 2.37 17.43
N GLU A 268 7.88 3.08 17.35
CA GLU A 268 6.54 2.51 17.40
C GLU A 268 5.91 2.58 16.01
N ARG A 269 5.93 1.46 15.29
CA ARG A 269 5.39 1.36 13.92
C ARG A 269 3.97 0.79 13.96
N PRO A 270 3.01 1.32 13.19
CA PRO A 270 1.66 0.83 13.21
C PRO A 270 1.62 -0.57 12.59
N LEU A 271 0.84 -1.46 13.21
CA LEU A 271 0.64 -2.82 12.74
C LEU A 271 -0.67 -2.91 11.96
N ILE A 272 -0.58 -3.43 10.73
CA ILE A 272 -1.71 -3.69 9.83
C ILE A 272 -1.78 -5.20 9.60
N PHE A 273 -2.98 -5.76 9.58
CA PHE A 273 -3.20 -7.18 9.31
C PHE A 273 -3.75 -7.35 7.90
N SER A 274 -3.01 -8.05 7.04
CA SER A 274 -3.44 -8.39 5.69
C SER A 274 -4.34 -9.61 5.73
N ALA A 275 -5.49 -9.55 5.07
CA ALA A 275 -6.39 -10.68 4.96
C ALA A 275 -5.82 -11.78 4.04
N ARG A 276 -6.11 -13.02 4.40
CA ARG A 276 -5.64 -14.19 3.66
C ARG A 276 -6.23 -14.20 2.26
N GLY A 277 -5.37 -14.17 1.25
CA GLY A 277 -5.72 -14.26 -0.17
C GLY A 277 -6.33 -12.99 -0.76
N THR A 278 -7.21 -12.30 -0.05
CA THR A 278 -7.81 -11.03 -0.53
C THR A 278 -6.96 -9.81 -0.26
N HIS A 279 -6.01 -9.92 0.67
CA HIS A 279 -5.03 -8.91 1.05
C HIS A 279 -5.56 -7.60 1.65
N ALA A 280 -6.88 -7.45 1.76
CA ALA A 280 -7.51 -6.32 2.44
C ALA A 280 -6.88 -6.07 3.82
N ASN A 281 -6.63 -4.80 4.12
CA ASN A 281 -5.89 -4.38 5.31
C ASN A 281 -6.83 -4.02 6.47
N TYR A 282 -6.56 -4.58 7.65
CA TYR A 282 -7.39 -4.42 8.84
C TYR A 282 -6.58 -4.06 10.09
N ALA A 283 -7.24 -3.39 11.05
CA ALA A 283 -6.62 -2.99 12.31
C ALA A 283 -6.53 -4.12 13.35
N SER A 284 -7.15 -5.28 13.08
CA SER A 284 -7.15 -6.43 13.99
C SER A 284 -7.36 -7.74 13.22
N THR A 285 -7.00 -8.85 13.85
CA THR A 285 -7.35 -10.19 13.36
C THR A 285 -8.84 -10.50 13.60
N GLY A 286 -9.41 -11.41 12.82
CA GLY A 286 -10.80 -11.87 12.99
C GLY A 286 -11.64 -11.84 11.72
N GLN A 287 -12.95 -11.94 11.87
CA GLN A 287 -13.88 -11.93 10.73
C GLN A 287 -14.28 -10.48 10.42
N HIS A 288 -14.06 -10.03 9.18
CA HIS A 288 -14.33 -8.65 8.73
C HIS A 288 -15.37 -8.64 7.61
N ALA A 289 -16.11 -7.55 7.44
CA ALA A 289 -17.08 -7.47 6.35
C ALA A 289 -16.38 -7.35 4.98
N HIS A 290 -16.94 -8.01 3.97
CA HIS A 290 -16.55 -7.95 2.56
C HIS A 290 -17.67 -7.29 1.76
N ASP A 291 -17.29 -6.39 0.85
CA ASP A 291 -18.22 -5.73 -0.05
C ASP A 291 -18.64 -6.71 -1.15
N ILE A 292 -19.93 -6.97 -1.33
CA ILE A 292 -20.48 -7.67 -2.49
C ILE A 292 -21.56 -6.76 -3.08
N PRO A 293 -21.65 -6.58 -4.42
CA PRO A 293 -22.81 -5.95 -5.00
C PRO A 293 -24.06 -6.72 -4.53
N PHE A 294 -24.90 -6.01 -3.76
CA PHE A 294 -26.18 -6.38 -3.14
C PHE A 294 -26.25 -6.73 -1.64
N PHE A 295 -25.19 -7.16 -0.92
CA PHE A 295 -25.26 -7.38 0.55
C PHE A 295 -23.88 -7.34 1.25
N TYR A 296 -23.80 -6.81 2.48
CA TYR A 296 -22.63 -6.96 3.35
C TYR A 296 -22.45 -8.44 3.74
N ALA A 297 -21.36 -9.09 3.30
CA ALA A 297 -20.99 -10.44 3.75
C ALA A 297 -19.81 -10.37 4.72
N ILE A 298 -19.52 -11.45 5.46
CA ILE A 298 -18.43 -11.46 6.46
C ILE A 298 -17.33 -12.43 6.02
N GLU A 299 -16.13 -11.93 5.75
CA GLU A 299 -14.88 -12.63 5.40
C GLU A 299 -14.09 -13.12 6.63
N ARG A 300 -13.61 -14.36 6.59
CA ARG A 300 -12.96 -15.08 7.72
C ARG A 300 -11.44 -15.01 7.74
N LEU A 301 -10.90 -14.43 8.81
CA LEU A 301 -9.67 -14.92 9.47
C LEU A 301 -10.11 -15.91 10.58
N HIS A 302 -9.67 -17.17 10.57
CA HIS A 302 -10.09 -18.22 11.53
C HIS A 302 -8.93 -18.58 12.50
N ARG A 303 -9.07 -18.96 13.79
CA ARG A 303 -10.17 -19.36 14.72
C ARG A 303 -9.85 -18.97 16.21
N PRO A 304 -10.87 -18.92 17.12
CA PRO A 304 -10.70 -18.99 18.59
C PRO A 304 -10.86 -20.41 19.20
N TRP A 305 -10.00 -20.72 20.19
CA TRP A 305 -10.01 -21.75 21.27
C TRP A 305 -10.06 -23.27 21.00
N THR A 306 -8.96 -23.96 21.36
CA THR A 306 -8.86 -25.07 22.34
C THR A 306 -7.42 -25.16 22.92
N PRO A 307 -7.20 -25.66 24.15
CA PRO A 307 -6.08 -25.29 25.03
C PRO A 307 -4.82 -26.17 24.93
N MET A 308 -3.69 -25.58 25.35
CA MET A 308 -2.37 -26.16 25.64
C MET A 308 -1.54 -26.71 24.47
N GLY A 309 -0.41 -26.03 24.22
CA GLY A 309 0.72 -26.50 23.42
C GLY A 309 1.45 -25.37 22.71
N SER A 310 2.53 -24.86 23.33
CA SER A 310 3.47 -23.84 22.83
C SER A 310 4.14 -24.27 21.50
N ILE A 311 4.61 -23.44 20.56
CA ILE A 311 5.49 -22.25 20.55
C ILE A 311 5.18 -21.47 19.25
N SER A 312 5.35 -20.16 19.31
CA SER A 312 5.17 -19.13 18.29
C SER A 312 5.99 -19.30 17.01
N GLU A 313 5.37 -19.06 15.84
CA GLU A 313 6.06 -18.57 14.63
C GLU A 313 5.10 -17.66 13.83
N PHE A 314 5.45 -16.38 13.69
CA PHE A 314 4.72 -15.37 12.89
C PHE A 314 5.74 -14.63 12.01
N LEU A 315 5.36 -14.29 10.78
CA LEU A 315 6.19 -13.54 9.83
C LEU A 315 5.68 -12.09 9.72
N LEU A 316 6.54 -11.12 10.02
CA LEU A 316 6.19 -9.70 10.07
C LEU A 316 6.90 -8.93 8.94
N LEU A 317 6.17 -8.50 7.90
CA LEU A 317 6.79 -7.83 6.75
C LEU A 317 7.46 -6.51 7.19
N HIS A 318 8.78 -6.44 7.05
CA HIS A 318 9.56 -5.23 7.26
C HIS A 318 9.87 -4.57 5.92
N LEU A 319 9.25 -3.40 5.72
CA LEU A 319 9.50 -2.49 4.60
C LEU A 319 10.85 -1.75 4.75
#